data_AF-R4LG95-F1
#
_entry.id   AF-R4LG95-F1
#
_cell.length_a   1.000
_cell.length_b   1.000
_cell.length_c   1.000
_cell.angle_alpha   90.00
_cell.angle_beta   90.00
_cell.angle_gamma   90.00
#
_symmetry.space_group_name_H-M   'P 1'
#
loop_
_entity.id
_entity.type
_entity.pdbx_description
1 polymer ?
#
loop_
_entity_poly.entity_id
_entity_poly.type
_entity_poly.pdbx_seq_one_letter_code
_entity_poly.pdbx_strand_id
1 'polypeptide(L)'
;MSTLSTRPGTRLPTARDQARHALVLLGAPATPRLVVDVHSALFDGDLSVPALVEILRDEERQYDPDALMSYRIVPALHHDLSAARGLVTLCGWPVARRLVSPQQSRADALAAVARIAEFVIVRATASAAAMDLLRRLAETVPGGAEAFLVHDPRALATAARAALAELTPDPAPDAVVARWERLDARQRLFGVMSLPHQRGRA
;
A
#
# COMPACT_ATOMS: atom_id res chain seq x y z
N MET A 1 -4.13 -26.60 -40.32
CA MET A 1 -2.88 -26.32 -39.58
C MET A 1 -3.22 -25.65 -38.26
N SER A 2 -3.66 -26.46 -37.29
CA SER A 2 -3.94 -26.02 -35.92
C SER A 2 -2.63 -25.90 -35.14
N THR A 3 -2.42 -24.79 -34.44
CA THR A 3 -1.68 -24.61 -33.16
C THR A 3 -1.52 -23.10 -32.91
N LEU A 4 -1.67 -22.48 -31.75
CA LEU A 4 -2.10 -22.85 -30.40
C LEU A 4 -2.57 -21.52 -29.76
N SER A 5 -3.87 -21.41 -29.46
CA SER A 5 -4.39 -20.33 -28.62
C SER A 5 -4.06 -20.69 -27.17
N THR A 6 -2.97 -20.14 -26.64
CA THR A 6 -2.65 -20.24 -25.21
C THR A 6 -3.67 -19.41 -24.44
N ARG A 7 -4.76 -20.05 -24.01
CA ARG A 7 -5.57 -19.52 -22.91
C ARG A 7 -4.64 -19.39 -21.69
N PRO A 8 -4.55 -18.22 -21.02
CA PRO A 8 -3.89 -18.16 -19.73
C PRO A 8 -4.68 -19.08 -18.78
N GLY A 9 -4.05 -20.21 -18.42
CA GLY A 9 -4.61 -21.13 -17.45
C GLY A 9 -4.87 -20.40 -16.13
N THR A 10 -5.98 -20.72 -15.50
CA THR A 10 -6.40 -20.30 -14.16
C THR A 10 -5.38 -20.80 -13.12
N ARG A 11 -4.21 -20.17 -13.07
CA ARG A 11 -3.27 -20.31 -11.96
C ARG A 11 -3.80 -19.46 -10.82
N LEU A 12 -3.89 -20.06 -9.64
CA LEU A 12 -4.21 -19.33 -8.42
C LEU A 12 -3.25 -18.13 -8.28
N PRO A 13 -3.73 -16.94 -7.87
CA PRO A 13 -2.88 -15.78 -7.71
C PRO A 13 -1.74 -16.08 -6.74
N THR A 14 -0.51 -15.73 -7.12
CA THR A 14 0.62 -15.87 -6.21
C THR A 14 0.44 -14.95 -4.99
N ALA A 15 1.10 -15.24 -3.86
CA ALA A 15 1.08 -14.33 -2.71
C ALA A 15 1.52 -12.90 -3.07
N ARG A 16 2.40 -12.76 -4.08
CA ARG A 16 2.79 -11.47 -4.65
C ARG A 16 1.63 -10.78 -5.39
N ASP A 17 0.86 -11.52 -6.20
CA ASP A 17 -0.33 -10.99 -6.90
C ASP A 17 -1.42 -10.58 -5.89
N GLN A 18 -1.63 -11.40 -4.86
CA GLN A 18 -2.55 -11.12 -3.76
C GLN A 18 -2.17 -9.81 -3.05
N ALA A 19 -0.90 -9.65 -2.67
CA ALA A 19 -0.41 -8.41 -2.06
C ALA A 19 -0.55 -7.19 -2.99
N ARG A 20 -0.30 -7.37 -4.29
CA ARG A 20 -0.50 -6.32 -5.29
C ARG A 20 -1.97 -5.89 -5.39
N HIS A 21 -2.92 -6.81 -5.41
CA HIS A 21 -4.35 -6.46 -5.48
C HIS A 21 -4.77 -5.56 -4.32
N ALA A 22 -4.39 -5.95 -3.09
CA ALA A 22 -4.64 -5.15 -1.90
C ALA A 22 -3.93 -3.78 -1.97
N LEU A 23 -2.67 -3.73 -2.40
CA LEU A 23 -1.92 -2.48 -2.55
C LEU A 23 -2.49 -1.57 -3.64
N VAL A 24 -3.02 -2.11 -4.74
CA VAL A 24 -3.69 -1.31 -5.78
C VAL A 24 -4.97 -0.69 -5.24
N LEU A 25 -5.79 -1.45 -4.50
CA LEU A 25 -6.98 -0.93 -3.86
C LEU A 25 -6.64 0.14 -2.80
N LEU A 26 -5.65 -0.14 -1.95
CA LEU A 26 -5.11 0.78 -0.96
C LEU A 26 -4.40 1.98 -1.57
N GLY A 27 -3.84 1.86 -2.78
CA GLY A 27 -3.15 2.87 -3.62
C GLY A 27 -2.22 3.85 -2.91
N ALA A 28 -1.70 3.44 -1.76
CA ALA A 28 -0.73 4.16 -0.96
C ALA A 28 0.10 3.13 -0.17
N PRO A 29 1.28 3.53 0.34
CA PRO A 29 2.08 2.68 1.21
C PRO A 29 1.28 2.21 2.42
N ALA A 30 1.42 0.94 2.78
CA ALA A 30 0.64 0.34 3.86
C ALA A 30 1.47 -0.62 4.69
N THR A 31 1.02 -0.90 5.91
CA THR A 31 1.65 -1.94 6.74
C THR A 31 1.35 -3.33 6.15
N PRO A 32 2.25 -4.31 6.28
CA PRO A 32 1.98 -5.68 5.88
C PRO A 32 0.68 -6.24 6.46
N ARG A 33 0.35 -5.87 7.71
CA ARG A 33 -0.90 -6.27 8.36
C ARG A 33 -2.13 -5.71 7.65
N LEU A 34 -2.14 -4.43 7.30
CA LEU A 34 -3.27 -3.83 6.58
C LEU A 34 -3.42 -4.43 5.18
N VAL A 35 -2.33 -4.71 4.48
CA VAL A 35 -2.36 -5.38 3.16
C VAL A 35 -3.03 -6.75 3.27
N VAL A 36 -2.64 -7.55 4.27
CA VAL A 36 -3.25 -8.85 4.55
C VAL A 36 -4.72 -8.71 4.93
N ASP A 37 -5.07 -7.82 5.85
CA ASP A 37 -6.46 -7.63 6.30
C ASP A 37 -7.38 -7.22 5.15
N VAL A 38 -6.92 -6.31 4.29
CA VAL A 38 -7.65 -5.90 3.08
C VAL A 38 -7.78 -7.07 2.11
N HIS A 39 -6.70 -7.82 1.88
CA HIS A 39 -6.73 -8.98 1.00
C HIS A 39 -7.76 -10.01 1.48
N SER A 40 -7.61 -10.48 2.73
CA SER A 40 -8.47 -11.52 3.31
C SER A 40 -9.94 -11.11 3.44
N ALA A 41 -10.23 -9.82 3.63
CA ALA A 41 -11.61 -9.35 3.76
C ALA A 41 -12.31 -9.18 2.40
N LEU A 42 -11.56 -8.80 1.36
CA LEU A 42 -12.14 -8.32 0.09
C LEU A 42 -11.85 -9.21 -1.12
N PHE A 43 -10.88 -10.10 -1.04
CA PHE A 43 -10.44 -10.96 -2.14
C PHE A 43 -10.34 -12.42 -1.69
N ASP A 44 -10.38 -13.33 -2.65
CA ASP A 44 -10.15 -14.75 -2.40
C ASP A 44 -8.63 -15.02 -2.34
N GLY A 45 -8.20 -15.79 -1.34
CA GLY A 45 -6.82 -16.26 -1.19
C GLY A 45 -6.36 -16.32 0.27
N ASP A 46 -5.12 -16.73 0.46
CA ASP A 46 -4.53 -17.13 1.74
C ASP A 46 -3.30 -16.30 2.14
N LEU A 47 -3.18 -15.08 1.60
CA LEU A 47 -2.10 -14.16 1.93
C LEU A 47 -1.97 -13.99 3.45
N SER A 48 -0.76 -14.25 3.96
CA SER A 48 -0.43 -14.12 5.37
C SER A 48 0.71 -13.12 5.58
N VAL A 49 0.81 -12.55 6.78
CA VAL A 49 1.90 -11.62 7.12
C VAL A 49 3.29 -12.29 6.98
N PRO A 50 3.52 -13.54 7.44
CA PRO A 50 4.80 -14.22 7.23
C PRO A 50 5.17 -14.36 5.75
N ALA A 51 4.22 -14.77 4.89
CA ALA A 51 4.47 -14.90 3.46
C ALA A 51 4.83 -13.55 2.81
N LEU A 52 4.16 -12.47 3.21
CA LEU A 52 4.49 -11.13 2.71
C LEU A 52 5.87 -10.66 3.18
N VAL A 53 6.27 -10.94 4.42
CA VAL A 53 7.61 -10.62 4.93
C VAL A 53 8.71 -11.41 4.22
N GLU A 54 8.46 -12.68 3.90
CA GLU A 54 9.37 -13.51 3.12
C GLU A 54 9.55 -12.95 1.71
N ILE A 55 8.45 -12.58 1.03
CA ILE A 55 8.50 -11.89 -0.26
C ILE A 55 9.41 -10.66 -0.19
N LEU A 56 9.23 -9.76 0.79
CA LEU A 56 10.05 -8.55 0.90
C LEU A 56 11.54 -8.85 1.04
N ARG A 57 11.90 -9.90 1.80
CA ARG A 57 13.29 -10.32 1.98
C ARG A 57 13.87 -10.86 0.67
N ASP A 58 13.09 -11.65 -0.04
CA ASP A 58 13.53 -12.25 -1.31
C ASP A 58 13.62 -11.21 -2.43
N GLU A 59 12.70 -10.23 -2.47
CA GLU A 59 12.76 -9.11 -3.43
C GLU A 59 14.09 -8.36 -3.35
N GLU A 60 14.60 -8.11 -2.14
CA GLU A 60 15.88 -7.42 -1.94
C GLU A 60 17.11 -8.33 -2.12
N ARG A 61 17.03 -9.56 -1.58
CA ARG A 61 18.15 -10.53 -1.59
C ARG A 61 18.41 -11.09 -2.99
N GLN A 62 17.36 -11.35 -3.74
CA GLN A 62 17.42 -11.92 -5.10
C GLN A 62 17.22 -10.83 -6.17
N TYR A 63 17.46 -9.57 -5.80
CA TYR A 63 17.37 -8.49 -6.76
C TYR A 63 18.43 -8.66 -7.86
N ASP A 64 17.92 -8.82 -9.07
CA ASP A 64 18.68 -8.82 -10.31
C ASP A 64 18.16 -7.67 -11.18
N PRO A 65 19.01 -6.69 -11.55
CA PRO A 65 18.60 -5.56 -12.40
C PRO A 65 18.16 -6.00 -13.80
N ASP A 66 18.62 -7.14 -14.30
CA ASP A 66 18.32 -7.64 -15.65
C ASP A 66 17.06 -8.54 -15.68
N ALA A 67 16.51 -8.88 -14.52
CA ALA A 67 15.33 -9.72 -14.42
C ALA A 67 14.06 -9.00 -14.89
N LEU A 68 13.37 -9.61 -15.88
CA LEU A 68 12.08 -9.14 -16.38
C LEU A 68 10.95 -9.43 -15.38
N MET A 69 10.61 -8.43 -14.57
CA MET A 69 9.50 -8.48 -13.62
C MET A 69 8.49 -7.36 -13.90
N SER A 70 7.20 -7.68 -14.00
CA SER A 70 6.16 -6.67 -14.24
C SER A 70 5.95 -5.73 -13.04
N TYR A 71 6.22 -6.21 -11.82
CA TYR A 71 6.17 -5.42 -10.59
C TYR A 71 6.92 -6.16 -9.45
N ARG A 72 7.29 -5.40 -8.41
CA ARG A 72 7.87 -5.88 -7.15
C ARG A 72 7.19 -5.21 -5.97
N ILE A 73 7.12 -5.91 -4.84
CA ILE A 73 6.75 -5.32 -3.55
C ILE A 73 8.05 -4.82 -2.90
N VAL A 74 8.10 -3.55 -2.56
CA VAL A 74 9.29 -2.89 -2.05
C VAL A 74 8.95 -2.08 -0.81
N PRO A 75 9.93 -1.73 0.05
CA PRO A 75 9.66 -0.80 1.14
C PRO A 75 9.23 0.57 0.59
N ALA A 76 8.38 1.25 1.37
CA ALA A 76 8.19 2.69 1.21
C ALA A 76 9.47 3.42 1.65
N LEU A 77 9.54 4.73 1.40
CA LEU A 77 10.75 5.52 1.62
C LEU A 77 10.45 6.75 2.46
N HIS A 78 11.35 7.11 3.36
CA HIS A 78 11.31 8.41 4.02
C HIS A 78 11.82 9.52 3.07
N HIS A 79 11.65 10.79 3.44
CA HIS A 79 12.14 11.93 2.65
C HIS A 79 13.68 11.97 2.53
N ASP A 80 14.40 11.30 3.43
CA ASP A 80 15.85 11.10 3.31
C ASP A 80 16.23 9.96 2.35
N LEU A 81 15.23 9.36 1.69
CA LEU A 81 15.30 8.21 0.78
C LEU A 81 15.73 6.90 1.44
N SER A 82 15.75 6.83 2.77
CA SER A 82 15.95 5.57 3.49
C SER A 82 14.67 4.74 3.51
N ALA A 83 14.80 3.42 3.67
CA ALA A 83 13.67 2.52 3.75
C ALA A 83 12.81 2.81 4.99
N ALA A 84 11.52 3.07 4.78
CA ALA A 84 10.52 3.13 5.83
C ALA A 84 10.12 1.71 6.24
N ARG A 85 10.94 1.11 7.09
CA ARG A 85 10.75 -0.27 7.56
C ARG A 85 9.37 -0.43 8.20
N GLY A 86 8.61 -1.42 7.74
CA GLY A 86 7.25 -1.68 8.20
C GLY A 86 6.15 -1.13 7.30
N LEU A 87 6.49 -0.38 6.25
CA LEU A 87 5.58 0.01 5.18
C LEU A 87 6.03 -0.56 3.84
N VAL A 88 5.07 -1.04 3.06
CA VAL A 88 5.29 -1.66 1.75
C VAL A 88 4.52 -0.92 0.66
N THR A 89 5.07 -0.94 -0.55
CA THR A 89 4.54 -0.25 -1.72
C THR A 89 4.87 -1.03 -3.00
N LEU A 90 4.36 -0.58 -4.15
CA LEU A 90 4.69 -1.11 -5.47
C LEU A 90 5.85 -0.33 -6.11
N CYS A 91 6.79 -1.04 -6.74
CA CYS A 91 7.95 -0.42 -7.39
C CYS A 91 7.59 0.53 -8.55
N GLY A 92 6.47 0.28 -9.24
CA GLY A 92 6.02 1.06 -10.39
C GLY A 92 5.27 2.35 -10.03
N TRP A 93 5.09 2.66 -8.75
CA TRP A 93 4.46 3.92 -8.35
C TRP A 93 5.44 5.09 -8.46
N PRO A 94 4.94 6.31 -8.80
CA PRO A 94 5.75 7.52 -8.76
C PRO A 94 6.41 7.71 -7.40
N VAL A 95 7.62 8.29 -7.37
CA VAL A 95 8.38 8.51 -6.14
C VAL A 95 7.56 9.24 -5.08
N ALA A 96 6.79 10.26 -5.46
CA ALA A 96 5.94 11.02 -4.55
C ALA A 96 4.94 10.14 -3.78
N ARG A 97 4.44 9.06 -4.39
CA ARG A 97 3.53 8.10 -3.74
C ARG A 97 4.26 7.06 -2.89
N ARG A 98 5.56 6.88 -3.10
CA ARG A 98 6.38 5.94 -2.32
C ARG A 98 6.99 6.60 -1.08
N LEU A 99 7.00 7.93 -1.04
CA LEU A 99 7.50 8.71 0.09
C LEU A 99 6.49 8.77 1.22
N VAL A 100 6.98 8.65 2.46
CA VAL A 100 6.16 8.73 3.66
C VAL A 100 6.57 9.92 4.51
N SER A 101 5.60 10.79 4.77
CA SER A 101 5.64 11.82 5.79
C SER A 101 4.46 11.63 6.74
N PRO A 102 4.48 12.16 7.97
CA PRO A 102 3.34 12.05 8.89
C PRO A 102 2.03 12.58 8.28
N GLN A 103 2.11 13.71 7.57
CA GLN A 103 0.96 14.35 6.94
C GLN A 103 0.44 13.52 5.75
N GLN A 104 1.35 13.08 4.86
CA GLN A 104 0.97 12.24 3.72
C GLN A 104 0.41 10.88 4.18
N SER A 105 0.98 10.28 5.21
CA SER A 105 0.50 8.99 5.75
C SER A 105 -0.93 9.10 6.30
N ARG A 106 -1.28 10.24 6.90
CA ARG A 106 -2.66 10.50 7.36
C ARG A 106 -3.62 10.64 6.18
N ALA A 107 -3.24 11.40 5.15
CA ALA A 107 -4.03 11.56 3.94
C ALA A 107 -4.24 10.21 3.21
N ASP A 108 -3.17 9.43 3.09
CA ASP A 108 -3.18 8.10 2.49
C ASP A 108 -4.09 7.12 3.23
N ALA A 109 -4.06 7.13 4.57
CA ALA A 109 -4.94 6.32 5.39
C ALA A 109 -6.42 6.66 5.16
N LEU A 110 -6.78 7.95 5.17
CA LEU A 110 -8.16 8.38 4.91
C LEU A 110 -8.62 8.04 3.49
N ALA A 111 -7.76 8.27 2.49
CA ALA A 111 -8.03 7.91 1.10
C ALA A 111 -8.18 6.40 0.91
N ALA A 112 -7.42 5.59 1.66
CA ALA A 112 -7.56 4.13 1.66
C ALA A 112 -8.90 3.69 2.26
N VAL A 113 -9.33 4.28 3.39
CA VAL A 113 -10.64 3.97 3.98
C VAL A 113 -11.78 4.29 3.01
N ALA A 114 -11.75 5.46 2.37
CA ALA A 114 -12.75 5.83 1.38
C ALA A 114 -12.83 4.80 0.23
N ARG A 115 -11.69 4.38 -0.33
CA ARG A 115 -11.64 3.41 -1.42
C ARG A 115 -12.08 2.01 -1.01
N ILE A 116 -11.72 1.55 0.18
CA ILE A 116 -12.18 0.25 0.70
C ILE A 116 -13.69 0.27 0.87
N ALA A 117 -14.25 1.33 1.47
CA ALA A 117 -15.68 1.47 1.63
C ALA A 117 -16.41 1.54 0.27
N GLU A 118 -15.91 2.33 -0.68
CA GLU A 118 -16.41 2.37 -2.06
C GLU A 118 -16.39 1.00 -2.76
N PHE A 119 -15.29 0.27 -2.60
CA PHE A 119 -15.16 -1.07 -3.16
C PHE A 119 -16.21 -2.01 -2.59
N VAL A 120 -16.48 -1.94 -1.28
CA VAL A 120 -17.55 -2.72 -0.64
C VAL A 120 -18.94 -2.32 -1.16
N ILE A 121 -19.21 -1.04 -1.39
CA ILE A 121 -20.49 -0.54 -1.94
C ILE A 121 -20.79 -1.13 -3.32
N VAL A 122 -19.76 -1.24 -4.17
CA VAL A 122 -19.92 -1.75 -5.56
C VAL A 122 -20.15 -3.26 -5.57
N ARG A 123 -19.79 -3.99 -4.52
CA ARG A 123 -20.04 -5.43 -4.42
C ARG A 123 -21.51 -5.69 -4.04
N ALA A 124 -22.13 -6.64 -4.73
CA ALA A 124 -23.53 -7.02 -4.50
C ALA A 124 -23.81 -7.49 -3.05
N THR A 125 -22.81 -8.09 -2.40
CA THR A 125 -22.87 -8.51 -1.00
C THR A 125 -21.54 -8.23 -0.29
N ALA A 126 -21.60 -7.56 0.86
CA ALA A 126 -20.46 -7.38 1.75
C ALA A 126 -20.33 -8.61 2.66
N SER A 127 -19.14 -9.20 2.72
CA SER A 127 -18.86 -10.30 3.67
C SER A 127 -18.80 -9.77 5.10
N ALA A 128 -19.02 -10.63 6.10
CA ALA A 128 -18.83 -10.26 7.51
C ALA A 128 -17.41 -9.74 7.77
N ALA A 129 -16.40 -10.36 7.14
CA ALA A 129 -15.00 -9.93 7.23
C ALA A 129 -14.79 -8.51 6.67
N ALA A 130 -15.44 -8.15 5.56
CA ALA A 130 -15.41 -6.80 5.00
C ALA A 130 -16.05 -5.77 5.95
N MET A 131 -17.20 -6.12 6.56
CA MET A 131 -17.87 -5.23 7.52
C MET A 131 -17.04 -5.05 8.80
N ASP A 132 -16.40 -6.11 9.29
CA ASP A 132 -15.49 -6.04 10.43
C ASP A 132 -14.24 -5.21 10.14
N LEU A 133 -13.69 -5.30 8.91
CA LEU A 133 -12.61 -4.42 8.47
C LEU A 133 -13.05 -2.96 8.48
N LEU A 134 -14.20 -2.64 7.89
CA LEU A 134 -14.74 -1.28 7.87
C LEU A 134 -15.00 -0.73 9.27
N ARG A 135 -15.51 -1.57 10.19
CA ARG A 135 -15.69 -1.18 11.59
C ARG A 135 -14.38 -0.77 12.26
N ARG A 136 -13.30 -1.56 12.09
CA ARG A 136 -11.98 -1.21 12.65
C ARG A 136 -11.41 0.05 12.01
N LEU A 137 -11.60 0.22 10.70
CA LEU A 137 -11.12 1.41 9.98
C LEU A 137 -11.89 2.67 10.39
N ALA A 138 -13.18 2.55 10.71
CA ALA A 138 -14.01 3.65 11.18
C ALA A 138 -13.46 4.32 12.46
N GLU A 139 -12.83 3.54 13.35
CA GLU A 139 -12.18 4.03 14.58
C GLU A 139 -11.00 4.98 14.29
N THR A 140 -10.47 4.97 13.07
CA THR A 140 -9.33 5.82 12.66
C THR A 140 -9.73 7.10 11.94
N VAL A 141 -11.01 7.24 11.59
CA VAL A 141 -11.54 8.36 10.81
C VAL A 141 -12.29 9.32 11.74
N PRO A 142 -12.00 10.64 11.69
CA PRO A 142 -12.82 11.64 12.39
C PRO A 142 -14.31 11.52 12.01
N GLY A 143 -15.18 11.30 13.00
CA GLY A 143 -16.62 11.07 12.77
C GLY A 143 -16.97 9.72 12.11
N GLY A 144 -15.97 8.86 11.90
CA GLY A 144 -16.13 7.58 11.19
C GLY A 144 -16.89 6.55 11.99
N ALA A 145 -16.63 6.46 13.30
CA ALA A 145 -17.31 5.52 14.19
C ALA A 145 -18.82 5.78 14.20
N GLU A 146 -19.23 7.05 14.34
CA GLU A 146 -20.62 7.50 14.29
C GLU A 146 -21.25 7.22 12.92
N ALA A 147 -20.53 7.55 11.84
CA ALA A 147 -20.98 7.28 10.48
C ALA A 147 -21.22 5.79 10.21
N PHE A 148 -20.43 4.90 10.82
CA PHE A 148 -20.53 3.45 10.62
C PHE A 148 -21.41 2.71 11.66
N LEU A 149 -22.08 3.41 12.58
CA LEU A 149 -22.94 2.80 13.61
C LEU A 149 -24.07 1.95 13.02
N VAL A 150 -24.61 2.36 11.87
CA VAL A 150 -25.66 1.63 11.15
C VAL A 150 -25.10 0.68 10.09
N HIS A 151 -23.80 0.38 10.16
CA HIS A 151 -23.10 -0.47 9.21
C HIS A 151 -23.24 -0.02 7.75
N ASP A 152 -23.28 1.29 7.50
CA ASP A 152 -23.36 1.86 6.15
C ASP A 152 -21.96 2.24 5.63
N PRO A 153 -21.39 1.49 4.66
CA PRO A 153 -20.11 1.85 4.06
C PRO A 153 -20.13 3.21 3.34
N ARG A 154 -21.29 3.66 2.85
CA ARG A 154 -21.42 4.95 2.14
C ARG A 154 -21.23 6.13 3.08
N ALA A 155 -21.81 6.05 4.28
CA ALA A 155 -21.59 7.02 5.34
C ALA A 155 -20.10 7.10 5.73
N LEU A 156 -19.44 5.96 5.93
CA LEU A 156 -18.01 5.92 6.24
C LEU A 156 -17.13 6.49 5.12
N ALA A 157 -17.41 6.17 3.85
CA ALA A 157 -16.70 6.75 2.70
C ALA A 157 -16.85 8.27 2.66
N THR A 158 -18.03 8.78 3.01
CA THR A 158 -18.31 10.22 3.05
C THR A 158 -17.52 10.91 4.17
N ALA A 159 -17.52 10.34 5.38
CA ALA A 159 -16.74 10.85 6.51
C ALA A 159 -15.23 10.88 6.21
N ALA A 160 -14.70 9.80 5.63
CA ALA A 160 -13.29 9.71 5.26
C ALA A 160 -12.88 10.76 4.21
N ARG A 161 -13.72 11.01 3.20
CA ARG A 161 -13.47 12.07 2.19
C ARG A 161 -13.57 13.47 2.77
N ALA A 162 -14.52 13.72 3.67
CA ALA A 162 -14.65 14.99 4.37
C ALA A 162 -13.39 15.29 5.21
N ALA A 163 -12.96 14.32 6.02
CA ALA A 163 -11.72 14.44 6.80
C ALA A 163 -10.47 14.59 5.91
N LEU A 164 -10.44 13.94 4.74
CA LEU A 164 -9.34 14.10 3.78
C LEU A 164 -9.29 15.52 3.19
N ALA A 165 -10.45 16.13 2.91
CA ALA A 165 -10.55 17.47 2.35
C ALA A 165 -10.07 18.57 3.32
N GLU A 166 -10.08 18.30 4.63
CA GLU A 166 -9.55 19.19 5.66
C GLU A 166 -8.01 19.15 5.77
N LEU A 167 -7.37 18.11 5.20
CA LEU A 167 -5.92 18.00 5.23
C LEU A 167 -5.29 18.87 4.14
N THR A 168 -4.24 19.61 4.52
CA THR A 168 -3.34 20.22 3.55
C THR A 168 -2.39 19.14 2.99
N PRO A 169 -2.31 18.96 1.67
CA PRO A 169 -1.34 18.05 1.05
C PRO A 169 0.09 18.47 1.38
N ASP A 170 0.96 17.49 1.64
CA ASP A 170 2.40 17.68 1.84
C ASP A 170 3.14 17.09 0.63
N PRO A 171 3.28 17.84 -0.48
CA PRO A 171 3.95 17.33 -1.66
C PRO A 171 5.42 17.03 -1.35
N ALA A 172 5.94 15.97 -1.98
CA ALA A 172 7.36 15.66 -1.90
C ALA A 172 8.21 16.87 -2.34
N PRO A 173 9.21 17.31 -1.53
CA PRO A 173 10.04 18.45 -1.92
C PRO A 173 10.82 18.18 -3.20
N ASP A 174 10.94 19.18 -4.08
CA ASP A 174 11.66 19.06 -5.36
C ASP A 174 13.09 18.54 -5.18
N ALA A 175 13.76 18.93 -4.09
CA ALA A 175 15.09 18.45 -3.75
C ALA A 175 15.15 16.92 -3.53
N VAL A 176 14.10 16.32 -2.96
CA VAL A 176 14.00 14.88 -2.75
C VAL A 176 13.83 14.17 -4.10
N VAL A 177 12.98 14.70 -4.98
CA VAL A 177 12.77 14.19 -6.34
C VAL A 177 14.07 14.29 -7.17
N ALA A 178 14.77 15.42 -7.11
CA ALA A 178 16.04 15.60 -7.80
C ALA A 178 17.16 14.68 -7.26
N ARG A 179 17.11 14.32 -5.97
CA ARG A 179 18.02 13.33 -5.38
C ARG A 179 17.67 11.91 -5.82
N TRP A 180 16.38 11.58 -5.87
CA TRP A 180 15.88 10.31 -6.38
C TRP A 180 16.38 10.00 -7.78
N GLU A 181 16.35 10.99 -8.68
CA GLU A 181 16.80 10.80 -10.05
C GLU A 181 18.29 10.45 -10.20
N ARG A 182 19.11 10.72 -9.17
CA ARG A 182 20.53 10.38 -9.15
C ARG A 182 20.83 9.02 -8.52
N LEU A 183 19.83 8.35 -7.94
CA LEU A 183 20.00 7.03 -7.34
C LEU A 183 20.10 5.94 -8.40
N ASP A 184 20.87 4.90 -8.10
CA ASP A 184 20.89 3.67 -8.89
C ASP A 184 19.57 2.89 -8.76
N ALA A 185 19.36 1.91 -9.64
CA ALA A 185 18.11 1.14 -9.67
C ALA A 185 17.83 0.41 -8.34
N ARG A 186 18.86 -0.13 -7.68
CA ARG A 186 18.69 -0.84 -6.40
C ARG A 186 18.27 0.13 -5.29
N GLN A 187 18.93 1.27 -5.19
CA GLN A 187 18.62 2.33 -4.22
C GLN A 187 17.22 2.92 -4.43
N ARG A 188 16.79 3.09 -5.69
CA ARG A 188 15.39 3.47 -6.01
C ARG A 188 14.39 2.42 -5.54
N LEU A 189 14.75 1.14 -5.46
CA LEU A 189 13.83 0.10 -5.00
C LEU A 189 13.84 -0.04 -3.48
N PHE A 190 15.02 -0.17 -2.88
CA PHE A 190 15.16 -0.57 -1.47
C PHE A 190 15.61 0.55 -0.54
N GLY A 191 15.81 1.76 -1.07
CA GLY A 191 16.26 2.93 -0.34
C GLY A 191 17.78 3.01 -0.22
N VAL A 192 18.26 4.16 0.22
CA VAL A 192 19.68 4.35 0.58
C VAL A 192 19.95 3.77 1.96
N MET A 193 21.17 3.29 2.20
CA MET A 193 21.59 2.99 3.56
C MET A 193 21.52 4.28 4.38
N SER A 194 20.63 4.30 5.38
CA SER A 194 20.69 5.35 6.40
C SER A 194 21.94 5.07 7.22
N LEU A 195 23.03 5.79 6.93
CA LEU A 195 24.11 5.90 7.90
C LEU A 195 23.49 6.53 9.14
N PRO A 196 23.59 5.91 10.33
CA PRO A 196 23.07 6.53 11.53
C PRO A 196 23.70 7.91 11.63
N HIS A 197 22.87 8.95 11.62
CA HIS A 197 23.32 10.31 11.86
C HIS A 197 24.13 10.24 13.16
N GLN A 198 25.43 10.55 13.09
CA GLN A 198 26.21 10.83 14.28
C GLN A 198 25.45 11.91 15.03
N ARG A 199 24.74 11.54 16.09
CA ARG A 199 24.17 12.49 17.03
C ARG A 199 25.34 13.31 17.51
N GLY A 200 25.42 14.55 17.04
CA GLY A 200 26.42 15.51 17.50
C GLY A 200 26.38 15.53 19.02
N ARG A 201 27.55 15.35 19.63
CA ARG A 201 27.77 15.72 21.03
C ARG A 201 27.36 17.18 21.16
N ALA A 202 26.32 17.42 21.96
CA ALA A 202 26.21 18.66 22.73
C ALA A 202 27.00 18.47 24.02
#